data_AF-A0A497MXH6-F1
#
_entry.id   AF-A0A497MXH6-F1
#
_cell.length_a   1.000
_cell.length_b   1.000
_cell.length_c   1.000
_cell.angle_alpha   90.00
_cell.angle_beta   90.00
_cell.angle_gamma   90.00
#
_symmetry.space_group_name_H-M   'P 1'
#
loop_
_entity.id
_entity.type
_entity.pdbx_description
1 polymer ?
#
loop_
_entity_poly.entity_id
_entity_poly.type
_entity_poly.pdbx_seq_one_letter_code
_entity_poly.pdbx_strand_id
1 'polypeptide(L)'
;MPKATQGLQIAMSGYEAVWRALESLIREFRKKGIEVPPFVMDDLRSAKTLIEVLKMDTTAEKTAERAETYLKNVEAYLLSIAEEKLGPEEATKWARKIDEAWKSLPG
;
A
#
# COMPACT_ATOMS: atom_id res chain seq x y z
N MET A 1 5.68 -14.55 -27.63
CA MET A 1 4.73 -13.89 -26.71
C MET A 1 5.51 -13.43 -25.48
N PRO A 2 5.60 -12.11 -25.15
CA PRO A 2 5.94 -11.77 -23.74
C PRO A 2 5.42 -10.43 -23.16
N LYS A 3 4.62 -9.61 -23.85
CA LYS A 3 4.35 -8.23 -23.37
C LYS A 3 3.42 -8.16 -22.13
N ALA A 4 2.44 -9.06 -22.03
CA ALA A 4 1.49 -9.11 -20.91
C ALA A 4 2.13 -9.54 -19.59
N THR A 5 3.01 -10.55 -19.63
CA THR A 5 3.71 -11.08 -18.44
C THR A 5 4.64 -10.04 -17.80
N GLN A 6 5.26 -9.16 -18.61
CA GLN A 6 6.15 -8.11 -18.12
C GLN A 6 5.40 -6.96 -17.43
N GLY A 7 4.21 -6.58 -17.92
CA GLY A 7 3.37 -5.54 -17.28
C GLY A 7 2.91 -5.95 -15.88
N LEU A 8 2.49 -7.21 -15.71
CA LEU A 8 2.02 -7.74 -14.43
C LEU A 8 3.13 -7.86 -13.38
N GLN A 9 4.34 -8.28 -13.78
CA GLN A 9 5.49 -8.34 -12.87
C GLN A 9 5.84 -6.95 -12.30
N ILE A 10 5.73 -5.89 -13.12
CA ILE A 10 5.96 -4.50 -12.70
C ILE A 10 4.84 -4.06 -11.75
N ALA A 11 3.58 -4.38 -12.04
CA ALA A 11 2.44 -4.06 -11.16
C ALA A 11 2.60 -4.69 -9.75
N MET A 12 3.02 -5.94 -9.68
CA MET A 12 3.26 -6.61 -8.39
C MET A 12 4.37 -5.93 -7.57
N SER A 13 5.44 -5.48 -8.25
CA SER A 13 6.51 -4.72 -7.60
C SER A 13 6.03 -3.36 -7.09
N GLY A 14 5.06 -2.74 -7.79
CA GLY A 14 4.43 -1.49 -7.37
C GLY A 14 3.49 -1.67 -6.17
N TYR A 15 2.64 -2.70 -6.15
CA TYR A 15 1.81 -2.98 -4.97
C TYR A 15 2.66 -3.27 -3.73
N GLU A 16 3.78 -3.98 -3.89
CA GLU A 16 4.73 -4.18 -2.79
C GLU A 16 5.41 -2.88 -2.36
N ALA A 17 5.72 -1.96 -3.28
CA ALA A 17 6.25 -0.65 -2.94
C ALA A 17 5.25 0.18 -2.12
N VAL A 18 3.97 0.19 -2.51
CA VAL A 18 2.90 0.86 -1.75
C VAL A 18 2.78 0.24 -0.36
N TRP A 19 2.71 -1.10 -0.28
CA TRP A 19 2.64 -1.80 1.00
C TRP A 19 3.78 -1.42 1.95
N ARG A 20 5.02 -1.33 1.44
CA ARG A 20 6.19 -0.91 2.24
C ARG A 20 6.12 0.55 2.66
N ALA A 21 5.57 1.44 1.84
CA ALA A 21 5.36 2.84 2.21
C ALA A 21 4.36 2.96 3.37
N LEU A 22 3.25 2.23 3.32
CA LEU A 22 2.23 2.18 4.39
C LEU A 22 2.80 1.55 5.68
N GLU A 23 3.54 0.44 5.57
CA GLU A 23 4.22 -0.17 6.71
C GLU A 23 5.21 0.80 7.37
N SER A 24 5.92 1.58 6.57
CA SER A 24 6.86 2.60 7.07
C SER A 24 6.14 3.70 7.85
N LEU A 25 4.96 4.15 7.40
CA LEU A 25 4.15 5.14 8.11
C LEU A 25 3.63 4.57 9.44
N ILE A 26 3.19 3.32 9.47
CA ILE A 26 2.80 2.64 10.72
C ILE A 26 3.97 2.56 11.70
N ARG A 27 5.20 2.30 11.21
CA ARG A 27 6.40 2.33 12.05
C ARG A 27 6.65 3.73 12.61
N GLU A 28 6.40 4.78 11.83
CA GLU A 28 6.52 6.16 12.29
C GLU A 28 5.50 6.51 13.37
N PHE A 29 4.24 6.07 13.21
CA PHE A 29 3.22 6.17 14.26
C PHE A 29 3.65 5.49 15.55
N ARG A 30 4.17 4.26 15.48
CA ARG A 30 4.67 3.53 16.66
C ARG A 30 5.79 4.27 17.37
N LYS A 31 6.75 4.86 16.64
CA LYS A 31 7.83 5.68 17.25
C LYS A 31 7.29 6.89 18.01
N LYS A 32 6.14 7.41 17.60
CA LYS A 32 5.49 8.59 18.19
C LYS A 32 4.38 8.22 19.18
N GLY A 33 4.21 6.93 19.51
CA GLY A 33 3.18 6.46 20.43
C GLY A 33 1.75 6.55 19.88
N ILE A 34 1.59 6.65 18.56
CA ILE A 34 0.28 6.67 17.90
C ILE A 34 -0.12 5.21 17.59
N GLU A 35 -1.26 4.80 18.14
CA GLU A 35 -1.80 3.46 17.91
C GLU A 35 -2.59 3.39 16.60
N VAL A 36 -2.44 2.26 15.90
CA VAL A 36 -3.21 1.95 14.68
C VAL A 36 -4.21 0.85 15.04
N PRO A 37 -5.51 1.04 14.75
CA PRO A 37 -6.51 0.03 15.06
C PRO A 37 -6.24 -1.32 14.41
N PRO A 38 -6.63 -2.43 15.06
CA PRO A 38 -6.41 -3.78 14.54
C PRO A 38 -6.96 -4.01 13.13
N PHE A 39 -8.13 -3.46 12.80
CA PHE A 39 -8.75 -3.65 11.48
C PHE A 39 -7.90 -3.06 10.34
N VAL A 40 -7.19 -1.95 10.56
CA VAL A 40 -6.26 -1.37 9.58
C VAL A 40 -5.05 -2.28 9.40
N MET A 41 -4.57 -2.87 10.50
CA MET A 41 -3.49 -3.85 10.46
C MET A 41 -3.93 -5.17 9.80
N ASP A 42 -5.21 -5.56 9.89
CA ASP A 42 -5.80 -6.70 9.19
C ASP A 42 -5.88 -6.44 7.68
N ASP A 43 -6.31 -5.25 7.27
CA ASP A 43 -6.33 -4.85 5.86
C ASP A 43 -4.93 -4.84 5.25
N LEU A 44 -3.93 -4.30 5.94
CA LEU A 44 -2.54 -4.31 5.47
C LEU A 44 -1.98 -5.73 5.33
N ARG A 45 -2.32 -6.63 6.26
CA ARG A 45 -1.94 -8.05 6.18
C ARG A 45 -2.65 -8.76 5.03
N SER A 46 -3.94 -8.49 4.84
CA SER A 46 -4.74 -9.03 3.73
C SER A 46 -4.18 -8.60 2.39
N ALA A 47 -3.83 -7.32 2.24
CA ALA A 47 -3.13 -6.81 1.06
C ALA A 47 -1.83 -7.58 0.79
N LYS A 48 -1.00 -7.80 1.83
CA LYS A 48 0.26 -8.55 1.66
C LYS A 48 0.03 -9.96 1.14
N THR A 49 -0.93 -10.67 1.71
CA THR A 49 -1.28 -12.02 1.27
C THR A 49 -1.68 -12.05 -0.20
N LEU A 50 -2.53 -11.12 -0.65
CA LEU A 50 -2.95 -11.04 -2.05
C LEU A 50 -1.81 -10.66 -2.99
N ILE A 51 -0.89 -9.78 -2.56
CA ILE A 51 0.34 -9.46 -3.30
C ILE A 51 1.21 -10.71 -3.49
N GLU A 52 1.35 -11.55 -2.46
CA GLU A 52 2.10 -12.82 -2.58
C GLU A 52 1.38 -13.83 -3.48
N VAL A 53 0.05 -13.87 -3.49
CA VAL A 53 -0.72 -14.69 -4.44
C VAL A 53 -0.48 -14.22 -5.88
N LEU A 54 -0.50 -12.91 -6.13
CA LEU A 54 -0.24 -12.35 -7.47
C LEU A 54 1.18 -12.67 -7.95
N LYS A 55 2.15 -12.82 -7.04
CA LYS A 55 3.50 -13.31 -7.37
C LYS A 55 3.55 -14.75 -7.85
N MET A 56 2.59 -15.57 -7.45
CA MET A 56 2.50 -16.98 -7.82
C MET A 56 1.60 -17.19 -9.04
N ASP A 57 0.52 -16.42 -9.16
CA ASP A 57 -0.41 -16.46 -10.29
C ASP A 57 -0.74 -15.03 -10.75
N THR A 58 -0.11 -14.64 -11.85
CA THR A 58 -0.22 -13.30 -12.43
C THR A 58 -1.51 -13.10 -13.24
N THR A 59 -2.41 -14.08 -13.31
CA THR A 59 -3.65 -13.97 -14.11
C THR A 59 -4.87 -13.55 -13.29
N ALA A 60 -4.70 -13.39 -11.98
CA ALA A 60 -5.79 -13.15 -11.05
C ALA A 60 -6.15 -11.65 -10.91
N GLU A 61 -6.78 -11.07 -11.94
CA GLU A 61 -7.22 -9.66 -11.98
C GLU A 61 -8.04 -9.25 -10.74
N LYS A 62 -9.01 -10.07 -10.33
CA LYS A 62 -9.80 -9.84 -9.11
C LYS A 62 -8.97 -9.81 -7.82
N THR A 63 -7.85 -10.53 -7.80
CA THR A 63 -6.91 -10.51 -6.67
C THR A 63 -6.16 -9.18 -6.62
N ALA A 64 -5.80 -8.63 -7.78
CA ALA A 64 -5.18 -7.31 -7.90
C ALA A 64 -6.13 -6.19 -7.46
N GLU A 65 -7.36 -6.17 -7.97
CA GLU A 65 -8.40 -5.20 -7.55
C GLU A 65 -8.63 -5.23 -6.03
N ARG A 66 -8.65 -6.43 -5.44
CA ARG A 66 -8.85 -6.59 -3.99
C ARG A 66 -7.63 -6.16 -3.18
N ALA A 67 -6.42 -6.44 -3.65
CA ALA A 67 -5.20 -5.94 -3.03
C ALA A 67 -5.16 -4.42 -3.04
N GLU A 68 -5.51 -3.80 -4.17
CA GLU A 68 -5.60 -2.36 -4.33
C GLU A 68 -6.63 -1.73 -3.37
N THR A 69 -7.80 -2.36 -3.24
CA THR A 69 -8.84 -1.91 -2.31
C THR A 69 -8.32 -1.89 -0.87
N TYR A 70 -7.65 -2.95 -0.40
CA TYR A 70 -7.08 -2.97 0.94
C TYR A 70 -5.99 -1.90 1.13
N LEU A 71 -5.11 -1.70 0.15
CA LEU A 71 -4.06 -0.67 0.22
C LEU A 71 -4.66 0.75 0.30
N LYS A 72 -5.70 1.04 -0.51
CA LYS A 72 -6.41 2.33 -0.49
C LYS A 72 -7.12 2.59 0.84
N ASN A 73 -7.73 1.57 1.43
CA ASN A 73 -8.36 1.69 2.76
C ASN A 73 -7.33 2.03 3.84
N VAL A 74 -6.18 1.36 3.83
CA VAL A 74 -5.09 1.62 4.78
C VAL A 74 -4.52 3.02 4.55
N GLU A 75 -4.27 3.42 3.30
CA GLU A 75 -3.78 4.76 2.97
C GLU A 75 -4.71 5.86 3.48
N ALA A 76 -6.01 5.78 3.17
CA ALA A 76 -6.99 6.78 3.58
C ALA A 76 -7.00 6.96 5.11
N TYR A 77 -6.96 5.84 5.85
CA TYR A 77 -6.89 5.88 7.30
C TYR A 77 -5.58 6.51 7.79
N LEU A 78 -4.43 6.02 7.33
CA LEU A 78 -3.14 6.47 7.82
C LEU A 78 -2.87 7.94 7.48
N LEU A 79 -3.25 8.43 6.30
CA LEU A 79 -3.07 9.83 5.94
C LEU A 79 -3.98 10.75 6.77
N SER A 80 -5.21 10.32 7.08
CA SER A 80 -6.09 11.07 7.99
C SER A 80 -5.48 11.17 9.40
N ILE A 81 -4.91 10.09 9.93
CA ILE A 81 -4.24 10.12 11.24
C ILE A 81 -2.93 10.92 11.18
N ALA A 82 -2.19 10.87 10.06
CA ALA A 82 -0.97 11.64 9.90
C ALA A 82 -1.26 13.14 9.90
N GLU A 83 -2.29 13.57 9.19
CA GLU A 83 -2.76 14.97 9.19
C GLU A 83 -3.09 15.43 10.62
N GLU A 84 -3.84 14.62 11.36
CA GLU A 84 -4.30 14.94 12.72
C GLU A 84 -3.16 14.93 13.76
N LYS A 85 -2.29 13.92 13.73
CA LYS A 85 -1.33 13.64 14.82
C LYS A 85 0.10 14.06 14.50
N LEU A 86 0.49 14.12 13.23
CA LEU A 86 1.83 14.54 12.79
C LEU A 86 1.85 15.95 12.23
N GLY A 87 0.70 16.46 11.81
CA GLY A 87 0.54 17.76 11.18
C GLY A 87 0.63 17.70 9.66
N PRO A 88 0.14 18.76 8.98
CA PRO A 88 -0.07 18.76 7.53
C PRO A 88 1.23 18.64 6.71
N GLU A 89 2.35 19.16 7.21
CA GLU A 89 3.63 19.06 6.51
C GLU A 89 4.16 17.63 6.45
N GLU A 90 4.09 16.88 7.56
CA GLU A 90 4.49 15.48 7.59
C GLU A 90 3.49 14.60 6.85
N ALA A 91 2.20 14.86 6.98
CA ALA A 91 1.17 14.17 6.20
C ALA A 91 1.41 14.32 4.69
N THR A 92 1.75 15.53 4.24
CA THR A 92 2.09 15.80 2.82
C THR A 92 3.32 15.03 2.35
N LYS A 93 4.36 14.90 3.19
CA LYS A 93 5.56 14.10 2.85
C LYS A 93 5.21 12.63 2.68
N TRP A 94 4.38 12.08 3.57
CA TRP A 94 3.91 10.70 3.48
C TRP A 94 3.00 10.48 2.27
N ALA A 95 2.06 11.39 2.01
CA ALA A 95 1.18 11.33 0.85
C ALA A 95 1.99 11.31 -0.45
N ARG A 96 3.01 12.16 -0.60
CA ARG A 96 3.91 12.15 -1.76
C ARG A 96 4.64 10.82 -1.92
N LYS A 97 5.20 10.29 -0.83
CA LYS A 97 5.92 9.00 -0.85
C LYS A 97 5.01 7.84 -1.26
N ILE A 98 3.75 7.84 -0.82
CA ILE A 98 2.76 6.81 -1.17
C ILE A 98 2.30 6.98 -2.63
N ASP A 99 2.03 8.20 -3.06
CA ASP A 99 1.68 8.53 -4.45
C ASP A 99 2.79 8.14 -5.45
N GLU A 100 4.06 8.38 -5.11
CA GLU A 100 5.21 7.91 -5.88
C GLU A 100 5.23 6.38 -6.00
N ALA A 101 4.86 5.65 -4.94
CA ALA A 101 4.74 4.21 -4.99
C ALA A 101 3.58 3.76 -5.89
N TRP A 102 2.42 4.43 -5.86
CA TRP A 102 1.30 4.15 -6.76
C TRP A 102 1.66 4.40 -8.22
N LYS A 103 2.37 5.49 -8.52
CA LYS A 103 2.83 5.83 -9.88
C LYS A 103 3.83 4.84 -10.46
N SER A 104 4.43 3.99 -9.62
CA SER A 104 5.28 2.90 -10.09
C SER A 104 4.50 1.71 -10.66
N LEU A 105 3.18 1.67 -10.48
CA LEU A 105 2.31 0.71 -11.14
C LEU A 105 2.15 1.07 -12.63
N PRO A 106 2.15 0.08 -13.53
CA PRO A 106 1.74 0.32 -14.90
C PRO A 106 0.23 0.63 -14.92
N GLY A 107 -0.13 1.72 -15.61
CA GLY A 107 -1.52 2.07 -15.88
C GLY A 107 -2.15 1.26 -17.00
#